data_AF-A0A2J4P7H3-F1
#
_entry.id   AF-A0A2J4P7H3-F1
#
_cell.length_a   1.000
_cell.length_b   1.000
_cell.length_c   1.000
_cell.angle_alpha   90.00
_cell.angle_beta   90.00
_cell.angle_gamma   90.00
#
_symmetry.space_group_name_H-M   'P 1'
#
loop_
_entity.id
_entity.type
_entity.pdbx_description
1 polymer ?
#
loop_
_entity_poly.entity_id
_entity_poly.type
_entity_poly.pdbx_seq_one_letter_code
_entity_poly.pdbx_strand_id
1 'polypeptide(L)' 'MKVRLAIAEEAPALWEVRNQAIRHGCRESYAAEVLQAWTPDNMPEGYRHAVRDNPFFVVDDG' A
#
# COMPACT_ATOMS: atom_id res chain seq x y z
N MET A 1 -6.65 0.87 18.30
CA MET A 1 -7.52 1.29 17.17
C MET A 1 -7.70 2.80 17.17
N LYS A 2 -6.74 3.53 16.62
CA LYS A 2 -6.76 4.98 16.46
C LYS A 2 -6.64 5.31 14.98
N VAL A 3 -7.54 6.17 14.51
CA VAL A 3 -7.51 6.69 13.14
C VAL A 3 -6.62 7.94 13.10
N ARG A 4 -5.68 7.99 12.17
CA ARG A 4 -4.81 9.16 11.94
C ARG A 4 -4.33 9.21 10.50
N LEU A 5 -3.67 10.31 10.12
CA LEU A 5 -2.98 10.38 8.84
C LEU A 5 -1.70 9.53 8.88
N ALA A 6 -1.41 8.88 7.75
CA ALA A 6 -0.14 8.21 7.49
C ALA A 6 1.01 9.20 7.45
N ILE A 7 2.21 8.75 7.85
CA ILE A 7 3.47 9.47 7.66
C ILE A 7 4.37 8.74 6.66
N ALA A 8 5.33 9.46 6.07
CA ALA A 8 6.16 8.94 4.99
C ALA A 8 7.04 7.74 5.41
N GLU A 9 7.43 7.69 6.68
CA GLU A 9 8.22 6.63 7.29
C GLU A 9 7.49 5.28 7.30
N GLU A 10 6.16 5.32 7.26
CA GLU A 10 5.32 4.12 7.23
C GLU A 10 5.17 3.53 5.83
N ALA A 11 5.66 4.22 4.78
CA ALA A 11 5.50 3.80 3.39
C ALA A 11 5.82 2.31 3.13
N PRO A 12 6.90 1.71 3.71
CA PRO A 12 7.16 0.27 3.53
C PRO A 12 6.03 -0.62 4.06
N ALA A 13 5.48 -0.33 5.24
CA ALA A 13 4.38 -1.09 5.82
C ALA A 13 3.07 -0.88 5.04
N LEU A 14 2.82 0.35 4.59
CA LEU A 14 1.65 0.69 3.77
C LEU A 14 1.69 0.00 2.41
N TRP A 15 2.88 -0.11 1.81
CA TRP A 15 3.09 -0.82 0.55
C TRP A 15 2.75 -2.30 0.67
N GLU A 16 3.14 -2.93 1.77
CA GLU A 16 2.83 -4.33 2.05
C GLU A 16 1.33 -4.55 2.19
N VAL A 17 0.64 -3.74 3.01
CA VAL A 17 -0.82 -3.83 3.19
C VAL A 17 -1.55 -3.61 1.86
N ARG A 18 -1.15 -2.59 1.08
CA ARG A 18 -1.68 -2.33 -0.27
C ARG A 18 -1.53 -3.55 -1.17
N ASN A 19 -0.32 -4.13 -1.22
CA ASN A 19 -0.03 -5.26 -2.09
C ASN A 19 -0.83 -6.51 -1.70
N GLN A 20 -0.91 -6.83 -0.40
CA GLN A 20 -1.73 -7.95 0.08
C GLN A 20 -3.22 -7.75 -0.27
N ALA A 21 -3.75 -6.55 -0.06
CA ALA A 21 -5.14 -6.24 -0.36
C ALA A 21 -5.46 -6.39 -1.86
N ILE A 22 -4.60 -5.86 -2.74
CA ILE A 22 -4.77 -5.99 -4.19
C ILE A 22 -4.63 -7.44 -4.64
N ARG A 23 -3.57 -8.15 -4.21
CA ARG A 23 -3.33 -9.55 -4.60
C ARG A 23 -4.49 -10.46 -4.18
N HIS A 24 -5.03 -10.27 -2.98
CA HIS A 24 -6.14 -11.10 -2.50
C HIS A 24 -7.48 -10.69 -3.12
N GLY A 25 -7.81 -9.40 -3.07
CA GLY A 25 -9.14 -8.89 -3.43
C GLY A 25 -9.39 -8.83 -4.94
N CYS A 26 -8.33 -8.73 -5.75
CA CYS A 26 -8.44 -8.57 -7.20
C CYS A 26 -8.11 -9.85 -7.99
N ARG A 27 -7.80 -10.97 -7.32
CA ARG A 27 -7.35 -12.22 -7.97
C ARG A 27 -8.31 -12.80 -9.01
N GLU A 28 -9.62 -12.62 -8.82
CA GLU A 28 -10.65 -13.14 -9.74
C GLU A 28 -10.98 -12.15 -10.87
N SER A 29 -10.45 -10.93 -10.81
CA SER A 29 -10.76 -9.84 -11.76
C SER A 29 -9.61 -9.51 -12.70
N TYR A 30 -8.37 -9.85 -12.32
CA TYR A 30 -7.17 -9.55 -13.09
C TYR A 30 -6.31 -10.80 -13.25
N ALA A 31 -5.67 -10.93 -14.41
CA ALA A 31 -4.69 -11.98 -14.64
C ALA A 31 -3.50 -11.88 -13.66
N ALA A 32 -2.87 -13.00 -13.37
CA ALA A 32 -1.77 -13.10 -12.41
C ALA A 32 -0.60 -12.16 -12.77
N GLU A 33 -0.28 -12.04 -14.06
CA GLU A 33 0.81 -11.20 -14.57
C GLU A 33 0.52 -9.71 -14.33
N VAL A 34 -0.74 -9.30 -14.45
CA VAL A 34 -1.18 -7.93 -14.17
C VAL A 34 -1.04 -7.63 -12.68
N LEU A 35 -1.46 -8.55 -11.82
CA LEU A 35 -1.33 -8.38 -10.37
C LEU A 35 0.13 -8.31 -9.95
N GLN A 36 1.00 -9.14 -10.53
CA GLN A 36 2.44 -9.13 -10.25
C GLN A 36 3.08 -7.80 -10.68
N ALA A 37 2.75 -7.29 -11.86
CA ALA A 37 3.25 -5.99 -12.33
C ALA A 37 2.74 -4.81 -11.49
N TRP A 38 1.51 -4.90 -10.97
CA TRP A 38 0.88 -3.84 -10.17
C TRP A 38 1.30 -3.84 -8.69
N THR A 39 1.77 -4.99 -8.21
CA THR A 39 2.17 -5.20 -6.81
C THR A 39 3.61 -5.73 -6.74
N PRO A 40 4.63 -4.98 -7.22
CA PRO A 40 6.00 -5.44 -7.08
C PRO A 40 6.41 -5.50 -5.61
N ASP A 41 7.24 -6.48 -5.25
CA ASP A 41 7.71 -6.69 -3.88
C ASP A 41 8.51 -5.48 -3.37
N ASN A 42 9.34 -4.92 -4.24
CA ASN A 42 10.11 -3.72 -3.93
C ASN A 42 9.24 -2.47 -4.10
N MET A 43 9.09 -1.71 -3.02
CA MET A 43 8.44 -0.41 -3.04
C MET A 43 9.27 0.60 -3.84
N PRO A 44 8.69 1.28 -4.86
CA PRO A 44 9.36 2.38 -5.53
C PRO A 44 9.42 3.62 -4.62
N GLU A 45 10.51 4.39 -4.70
CA GLU A 45 10.70 5.62 -3.90
C GLU A 45 9.55 6.63 -4.07
N GLY A 46 8.97 6.68 -5.27
CA GLY A 46 7.81 7.54 -5.56
C GLY A 46 6.61 7.29 -4.65
N TYR A 47 6.44 6.08 -4.09
CA TYR A 47 5.36 5.80 -3.14
C TYR A 47 5.54 6.56 -1.83
N ARG A 48 6.77 6.69 -1.32
CA ARG A 48 7.05 7.49 -0.12
C ARG A 48 6.69 8.96 -0.33
N HIS A 49 7.04 9.51 -1.49
CA HIS A 49 6.64 10.88 -1.86
C HIS A 49 5.11 11.02 -1.95
N ALA A 50 4.42 10.04 -2.54
CA ALA A 50 2.96 10.05 -2.61
C ALA A 50 2.31 10.08 -1.22
N VAL A 51 2.81 9.29 -0.25
CA VAL A 51 2.32 9.30 1.13
C VAL A 51 2.56 10.65 1.80
N ARG A 52 3.76 11.23 1.64
CA ARG A 52 4.11 12.55 2.21
C ARG A 52 3.22 13.65 1.65
N ASP A 53 3.05 13.68 0.33
CA ASP A 53 2.41 14.77 -0.38
C ASP A 53 0.87 14.63 -0.38
N ASN A 54 0.36 13.41 -0.17
CA ASN A 54 -1.08 13.09 -0.14
C ASN A 54 -1.38 12.07 0.98
N PRO A 55 -1.26 12.48 2.26
CA PRO A 55 -1.48 11.56 3.37
C PRO A 55 -2.94 11.08 3.41
N PHE A 56 -3.12 9.79 3.65
CA PHE A 56 -4.42 9.14 3.81
C PHE A 56 -4.60 8.60 5.23
N PHE A 57 -5.82 8.19 5.56
CA PHE A 57 -6.12 7.66 6.89
C PHE A 57 -5.63 6.22 7.06
N VAL A 58 -4.98 5.97 8.19
CA VAL A 58 -4.56 4.66 8.67
C VAL A 58 -5.19 4.39 10.02
N VAL A 59 -5.30 3.10 10.38
CA VAL A 59 -5.73 2.66 11.71
C VAL A 59 -4.58 1.91 12.36
N ASP A 60 -4.15 2.35 13.53
CA ASP A 60 -3.14 1.65 14.34
C ASP A 60 -3.71 1.18 15.68
N ASP A 61 -3.04 0.23 16.34
CA ASP A 61 -3.53 -0.35 17.58
C ASP A 61 -3.39 0.56 18.81
N GLY A 62 -2.64 1.66 18.71
CA GLY A 62 -2.42 2.63 19.78
C GLY A 62 -1.21 2.34 20.64
#